data_AF-A0A816B209-F1
#
_entry.id   AF-A0A816B209-F1
#
_cell.length_a   1.000
_cell.length_b   1.000
_cell.length_c   1.000
_cell.angle_alpha   90.00
_cell.angle_beta   90.00
_cell.angle_gamma   90.00
#
_symmetry.space_group_name_H-M   'P 1'
#
loop_
_entity.id
_entity.type
_entity.pdbx_description
1 polymer ?
#
loop_
_entity_poly.entity_id
_entity_poly.type
_entity_poly.pdbx_seq_one_letter_code
_entity_poly.pdbx_strand_id
1 'polypeptide(L)'
;MIDFCREEYADNIIQLKLIDEFENNFQPADAIHWYLRHETFLYKMMTRAFRVLDPDILFKLRYFIQHLHCQLKSPINTSVLTVHRTLRIRKDLFNKMKKNQGALLSFNEFLLVNKNQSKIEPSPTNTDSKLVHFQIALGTDVSRHDVATKPNEVLLTAGTIFRVDKVEPIDEEAFTAELTSNDEILKAGQLITKGLRDAVHGPFPLVRMVKLMKQRELTGYMEHFCSMLIDDPQAVEDEATNLTLGGLLHSLGTYYYERKHYEQALSHLQNALKVYLRVLPGDDVRLTPTYNNIGSIYNKQGLNEQALEYHRKAYEIQKSSTDPDLDSVAAYVGNVGSVLIKLGRYKEAVSYLELDLQIKQKLHPNNDHPDVAAKYHNLAGAQYKLHQYSEALENYQKCLDIELKCHSDENPTVAVTYYNMATTFEELGQLHEAKEAVEKAITRLLLTRQADDEEIQMQRKYLQRLEQKIWMKSLFAKT
;
A
#
# COMPACT_ATOMS: atom_id res chain seq x y z
N MET A 1 -7.95 -3.45 -24.71
CA MET A 1 -9.36 -3.49 -24.27
C MET A 1 -9.97 -4.82 -24.66
N ILE A 2 -9.99 -5.15 -25.96
CA ILE A 2 -10.56 -6.40 -26.48
C ILE A 2 -9.94 -7.63 -25.84
N ASP A 3 -8.61 -7.74 -25.81
CA ASP A 3 -7.93 -8.90 -25.21
C ASP A 3 -8.30 -9.09 -23.74
N PHE A 4 -8.32 -8.00 -22.97
CA PHE A 4 -8.80 -8.01 -21.58
C PHE A 4 -10.25 -8.50 -21.46
N CYS A 5 -11.13 -8.06 -22.35
CA CYS A 5 -12.51 -8.57 -22.36
C CYS A 5 -12.58 -10.05 -22.74
N ARG A 6 -11.71 -10.54 -23.65
CA ARG A 6 -11.61 -11.95 -24.01
C ARG A 6 -11.13 -12.80 -22.83
N GLU A 7 -10.16 -12.30 -22.07
CA GLU A 7 -9.66 -12.95 -20.85
C GLU A 7 -10.74 -13.04 -19.77
N GLU A 8 -11.42 -11.93 -19.47
CA GLU A 8 -12.49 -11.89 -18.46
C GLU A 8 -13.71 -12.77 -18.81
N TYR A 9 -13.92 -13.03 -20.10
CA TYR A 9 -15.02 -13.85 -20.61
C TYR A 9 -14.54 -15.11 -21.32
N ALA A 10 -13.35 -15.62 -21.00
CA ALA A 10 -12.73 -16.75 -21.71
C ALA A 10 -13.65 -17.99 -21.75
N ASP A 11 -14.41 -18.22 -20.68
CA ASP A 11 -15.33 -19.35 -20.57
C ASP A 11 -16.76 -19.06 -21.07
N ASN A 12 -17.03 -17.86 -21.61
CA ASN A 12 -18.35 -17.43 -22.04
C ASN A 12 -18.43 -17.21 -23.55
N ILE A 13 -18.76 -18.29 -24.28
CA ILE A 13 -18.88 -18.33 -25.75
C ILE A 13 -19.79 -17.23 -26.31
N ILE A 14 -20.89 -16.90 -25.61
CA ILE A 14 -21.82 -15.85 -26.07
C ILE A 14 -21.14 -14.48 -26.00
N GLN A 15 -20.43 -14.20 -24.91
CA GLN A 15 -19.72 -12.93 -24.74
C GLN A 15 -18.53 -12.83 -25.69
N LEU A 16 -17.78 -13.91 -25.93
CA LEU A 16 -16.69 -13.92 -26.91
C LEU A 16 -17.18 -13.56 -28.32
N LYS A 17 -18.30 -14.13 -28.78
CA LYS A 17 -18.91 -13.75 -30.07
C LYS A 17 -19.29 -12.27 -30.13
N LEU A 18 -19.83 -11.73 -29.04
CA LEU A 18 -20.17 -10.31 -28.95
C LEU A 18 -18.93 -9.41 -28.91
N ILE A 19 -17.83 -9.89 -28.35
CA ILE A 19 -16.52 -9.20 -28.36
C ILE A 19 -15.96 -9.18 -29.78
N ASP A 20 -16.04 -10.28 -30.52
CA ASP A 20 -15.62 -10.34 -31.93
C ASP A 20 -16.48 -9.44 -32.82
N GLU A 21 -17.80 -9.41 -32.59
CA GLU A 21 -18.70 -8.48 -33.28
C GLU A 21 -18.33 -7.02 -32.96
N PHE A 22 -18.03 -6.72 -31.70
CA PHE A 22 -17.63 -5.39 -31.27
C PHE A 22 -16.29 -4.98 -31.91
N GLU A 23 -15.28 -5.84 -31.90
CA GLU A 23 -13.96 -5.55 -32.48
C GLU A 23 -14.06 -5.19 -33.97
N ASN A 24 -14.92 -5.89 -34.72
CA ASN A 24 -15.08 -5.68 -36.15
C ASN A 24 -15.97 -4.49 -36.52
N ASN A 25 -16.94 -4.14 -35.67
CA ASN A 25 -18.01 -3.20 -36.05
C ASN A 25 -18.12 -1.95 -35.16
N PHE A 26 -17.33 -1.83 -34.09
CA PHE A 26 -17.43 -0.68 -33.19
C PHE A 26 -16.97 0.61 -33.87
N GLN A 27 -17.86 1.60 -33.88
CA GLN A 27 -17.53 2.99 -34.19
C GLN A 27 -17.73 3.87 -32.95
N PRO A 28 -16.87 4.89 -32.72
CA PRO A 28 -17.04 5.84 -31.62
C PRO A 28 -18.41 6.52 -31.57
N ALA A 29 -19.09 6.66 -32.71
CA ALA A 29 -20.44 7.23 -32.82
C ALA A 29 -21.57 6.29 -32.36
N ASP A 30 -21.29 5.02 -32.11
CA ASP A 30 -22.28 4.00 -31.73
C ASP A 30 -22.14 3.51 -30.27
N ALA A 31 -21.30 4.15 -29.45
CA ALA A 31 -21.08 3.78 -28.06
C ALA A 31 -22.37 3.63 -27.23
N ILE A 32 -23.36 4.53 -27.36
CA ILE A 32 -24.66 4.37 -26.69
C ILE A 32 -25.35 3.07 -27.13
N HIS A 33 -25.42 2.81 -28.44
CA HIS A 33 -26.06 1.61 -28.97
C HIS A 33 -25.41 0.32 -28.43
N TRP A 34 -24.08 0.28 -28.36
CA TRP A 34 -23.35 -0.85 -27.78
C TRP A 34 -23.58 -1.01 -26.28
N TYR A 35 -23.66 0.08 -25.52
CA TYR A 35 -23.94 0.04 -24.08
C TYR A 35 -25.36 -0.47 -23.78
N LEU A 36 -26.34 -0.13 -24.62
CA LEU A 36 -27.75 -0.50 -24.44
C LEU A 36 -28.07 -1.97 -24.72
N ARG A 37 -27.13 -2.74 -25.27
CA ARG A 37 -27.26 -4.18 -25.39
C ARG A 37 -27.04 -4.81 -24.01
N HIS A 38 -28.09 -4.87 -23.18
CA HIS A 38 -28.06 -5.22 -21.74
C HIS A 38 -27.38 -6.55 -21.36
N GLU A 39 -27.16 -7.44 -22.32
CA GLU A 39 -26.49 -8.71 -22.09
C GLU A 39 -25.02 -8.74 -22.51
N THR A 40 -24.51 -7.64 -23.08
CA THR A 40 -23.12 -7.54 -23.55
C THR A 40 -22.13 -7.36 -22.41
N PHE A 41 -20.89 -7.74 -22.71
CA PHE A 41 -19.74 -7.62 -21.85
C PHE A 41 -19.54 -6.17 -21.37
N LEU A 42 -19.75 -5.18 -22.25
CA LEU A 42 -19.60 -3.76 -21.93
C LEU A 42 -20.54 -3.30 -20.81
N TYR A 43 -21.85 -3.57 -20.95
CA TYR A 43 -22.82 -3.19 -19.94
C TYR A 43 -22.49 -3.84 -18.59
N LYS A 44 -22.22 -5.15 -18.59
CA LYS A 44 -21.92 -5.93 -17.37
C LYS A 44 -20.65 -5.45 -16.67
N MET A 45 -19.55 -5.32 -17.43
CA MET A 45 -18.25 -4.89 -16.90
C MET A 45 -18.30 -3.46 -16.38
N MET A 46 -18.87 -2.52 -17.14
CA MET A 46 -18.95 -1.12 -16.72
C MET A 46 -19.82 -0.95 -15.48
N THR A 47 -20.98 -1.61 -15.43
CA THR A 47 -21.88 -1.57 -14.28
C THR A 47 -21.16 -2.10 -13.03
N ARG A 48 -20.45 -3.23 -13.13
CA ARG A 48 -19.61 -3.76 -12.05
C ARG A 48 -18.55 -2.74 -11.65
N ALA A 49 -17.82 -2.20 -12.63
CA ALA A 49 -16.70 -1.30 -12.41
C ALA A 49 -17.10 0.01 -11.72
N PHE A 50 -18.17 0.66 -12.16
CA PHE A 50 -18.66 1.90 -11.54
C PHE A 50 -19.23 1.68 -10.12
N ARG A 51 -19.80 0.51 -9.85
CA ARG A 51 -20.32 0.16 -8.51
C ARG A 51 -19.23 -0.01 -7.47
N VAL A 52 -18.14 -0.67 -7.82
CA VAL A 52 -17.04 -0.97 -6.87
C VAL A 52 -15.81 -0.06 -7.06
N LEU A 53 -15.90 0.88 -8.01
CA LEU A 53 -14.78 1.69 -8.50
C LEU A 53 -13.58 0.82 -8.86
N ASP A 54 -13.81 -0.20 -9.70
CA ASP A 54 -12.78 -1.12 -10.16
C ASP A 54 -11.81 -0.40 -11.11
N PRO A 55 -10.57 -0.08 -10.67
CA PRO A 55 -9.67 0.74 -11.47
C PRO A 55 -9.18 0.02 -12.72
N ASP A 56 -9.09 -1.31 -12.73
CA ASP A 56 -8.59 -2.06 -13.88
C ASP A 56 -9.62 -2.03 -15.01
N ILE A 57 -10.87 -2.39 -14.70
CA ILE A 57 -11.95 -2.34 -15.70
C ILE A 57 -12.18 -0.90 -16.20
N LEU A 58 -12.23 0.08 -15.28
CA LEU A 58 -12.41 1.49 -15.65
C LEU A 58 -11.29 1.98 -16.57
N PHE A 59 -10.05 1.57 -16.31
CA PHE A 59 -8.92 1.91 -17.16
C PHE A 59 -8.99 1.21 -18.52
N LYS A 60 -9.23 -0.10 -18.55
CA LYS A 60 -9.25 -0.90 -19.79
C LYS A 60 -10.39 -0.47 -20.71
N LEU A 61 -11.53 -0.05 -20.15
CA LEU A 61 -12.69 0.43 -20.89
C LEU A 61 -12.73 1.96 -21.09
N ARG A 62 -11.68 2.70 -20.68
CA ARG A 62 -11.67 4.18 -20.68
C ARG A 62 -12.05 4.81 -22.01
N TYR A 63 -11.61 4.22 -23.13
CA TYR A 63 -11.89 4.72 -24.47
C TYR A 63 -13.39 4.63 -24.80
N PHE A 64 -14.00 3.48 -24.47
CA PHE A 64 -15.44 3.30 -24.63
C PHE A 64 -16.24 4.22 -23.70
N ILE A 65 -15.83 4.34 -22.43
CA ILE A 65 -16.44 5.24 -21.43
C ILE A 65 -16.42 6.69 -21.93
N GLN A 66 -15.29 7.13 -22.50
CA GLN A 66 -15.13 8.49 -23.04
C GLN A 66 -16.12 8.75 -24.18
N HIS A 67 -16.22 7.85 -25.16
CA HIS A 67 -17.15 8.00 -26.28
C HIS A 67 -18.61 7.96 -25.85
N LEU A 68 -18.96 7.07 -24.91
CA LEU A 68 -20.29 7.03 -24.32
C LEU A 68 -20.67 8.36 -23.65
N HIS A 69 -19.76 8.94 -22.86
CA HIS A 69 -19.95 10.26 -22.27
C HIS A 69 -20.07 11.37 -23.31
N CYS A 70 -19.29 11.34 -24.40
CA CYS A 70 -19.35 12.38 -25.43
C CYS A 70 -20.71 12.38 -26.14
N GLN A 71 -21.25 11.21 -26.46
CA GLN A 71 -22.57 11.11 -27.09
C GLN A 71 -23.70 11.58 -26.19
N LEU A 72 -23.63 11.28 -24.89
CA LEU A 72 -24.64 11.69 -23.91
C LEU A 72 -24.64 13.20 -23.60
N LYS A 73 -23.56 13.93 -23.93
CA LYS A 73 -23.46 15.38 -23.76
C LYS A 73 -24.18 16.20 -24.84
N SER A 74 -24.67 15.56 -25.91
CA SER A 74 -25.37 16.26 -26.99
C SER A 74 -26.83 16.53 -26.56
N PRO A 75 -27.31 17.79 -26.53
CA PRO A 75 -28.63 18.12 -26.01
C PRO A 75 -29.70 17.70 -27.02
N ILE A 76 -30.49 16.68 -26.71
CA ILE A 76 -31.50 16.16 -27.66
C ILE A 76 -32.93 16.51 -27.22
N ASN A 77 -33.25 16.72 -25.93
CA ASN A 77 -34.60 17.18 -25.54
C ASN A 77 -34.72 17.61 -24.07
N THR A 78 -35.06 18.89 -23.82
CA THR A 78 -35.12 19.54 -22.50
C THR A 78 -36.56 19.79 -22.04
N SER A 79 -37.33 18.72 -21.83
CA SER A 79 -38.67 18.78 -21.21
C SER A 79 -38.66 18.12 -19.84
N VAL A 80 -39.53 18.56 -18.92
CA VAL A 80 -39.71 17.83 -17.66
C VAL A 80 -40.30 16.45 -17.96
N LEU A 81 -39.72 15.40 -17.39
CA LEU A 81 -40.13 14.02 -17.64
C LEU A 81 -40.06 13.21 -16.34
N THR A 82 -41.11 12.47 -16.03
CA THR A 82 -41.06 11.45 -14.99
C THR A 82 -40.64 10.12 -15.60
N VAL A 83 -39.65 9.49 -14.97
CA VAL A 83 -39.14 8.18 -15.37
C VAL A 83 -39.06 7.25 -14.17
N HIS A 84 -38.99 5.96 -14.44
CA HIS A 84 -39.11 4.90 -13.47
C HIS A 84 -37.96 3.91 -13.62
N ARG A 85 -37.43 3.43 -12.49
CA ARG A 85 -36.42 2.37 -12.47
C ARG A 85 -36.50 1.57 -11.19
N THR A 86 -36.56 0.25 -11.31
CA THR A 86 -36.52 -0.65 -10.15
C THR A 86 -35.12 -1.23 -9.99
N LEU A 87 -34.55 -1.15 -8.78
CA LEU A 87 -33.23 -1.70 -8.44
C LEU A 87 -33.25 -2.39 -7.07
N ARG A 88 -32.41 -3.41 -6.89
CA ARG A 88 -32.09 -3.92 -5.55
C ARG A 88 -30.94 -3.12 -4.96
N ILE A 89 -31.12 -2.62 -3.74
CA ILE A 89 -30.14 -1.81 -3.02
C ILE A 89 -29.71 -2.54 -1.76
N ARG A 90 -28.41 -2.57 -1.48
CA ARG A 90 -27.87 -3.16 -0.24
C ARG A 90 -28.48 -2.49 0.99
N LYS A 91 -28.78 -3.28 2.02
CA LYS A 91 -29.55 -2.85 3.20
C LYS A 91 -28.93 -1.65 3.93
N ASP A 92 -27.61 -1.58 4.03
CA ASP A 92 -26.88 -0.45 4.62
C ASP A 92 -27.07 0.86 3.84
N LEU A 93 -26.96 0.80 2.50
CA LEU A 93 -27.17 1.95 1.61
C LEU A 93 -28.64 2.37 1.61
N PHE A 94 -29.57 1.42 1.60
CA PHE A 94 -31.00 1.68 1.72
C PHE A 94 -31.33 2.40 3.04
N ASN A 95 -30.80 1.92 4.17
CA ASN A 95 -31.03 2.54 5.47
C ASN A 95 -30.47 3.97 5.53
N LYS A 96 -29.30 4.23 4.90
CA LYS A 96 -28.74 5.59 4.77
C LYS A 96 -29.67 6.48 3.95
N MET A 97 -30.15 6.02 2.80
CA MET A 97 -31.08 6.74 1.94
C MET A 97 -32.39 7.06 2.68
N LYS A 98 -32.97 6.07 3.38
CA LYS A 98 -34.21 6.23 4.15
C LYS A 98 -34.06 7.21 5.32
N LYS A 99 -32.92 7.19 6.02
CA LYS A 99 -32.63 8.10 7.14
C LYS A 99 -32.42 9.55 6.69
N ASN A 100 -31.85 9.74 5.50
CA ASN A 100 -31.43 11.04 4.99
C ASN A 100 -32.36 11.54 3.87
N GLN A 101 -33.67 11.55 4.08
CA GLN A 101 -34.59 12.22 3.15
C GLN A 101 -34.27 13.72 3.10
N GLY A 102 -34.35 14.30 1.90
CA GLY A 102 -33.87 15.65 1.58
C GLY A 102 -32.38 15.73 1.20
N ALA A 103 -31.60 14.65 1.39
CA ALA A 103 -30.20 14.61 0.98
C ALA A 103 -30.04 14.32 -0.53
N LEU A 104 -28.80 14.48 -1.01
CA LEU A 104 -28.44 14.20 -2.40
C LEU A 104 -28.00 12.74 -2.57
N LEU A 105 -28.44 12.14 -3.68
CA LEU A 105 -28.13 10.79 -4.14
C LEU A 105 -27.57 10.88 -5.56
N SER A 106 -26.51 10.12 -5.84
CA SER A 106 -25.96 9.97 -7.20
C SER A 106 -25.85 8.50 -7.55
N PHE A 107 -26.16 8.16 -8.80
CA PHE A 107 -25.83 6.85 -9.36
C PHE A 107 -24.47 6.95 -10.07
N ASN A 108 -23.52 6.11 -9.68
CA ASN A 108 -22.18 6.09 -10.28
C ASN A 108 -22.18 5.52 -11.70
N GLU A 109 -23.20 4.75 -12.06
CA GLU A 109 -23.36 4.11 -13.37
C GLU A 109 -24.27 4.92 -14.31
N PHE A 110 -24.17 4.65 -15.62
CA PHE A 110 -25.15 5.16 -16.57
C PHE A 110 -26.49 4.48 -16.30
N LEU A 111 -27.52 5.27 -16.05
CA LEU A 111 -28.80 4.74 -15.58
C LEU A 111 -29.79 4.63 -16.73
N LEU A 112 -30.12 3.40 -17.12
CA LEU A 112 -31.25 3.19 -18.01
C LEU A 112 -32.56 3.24 -17.23
N VAL A 113 -33.44 4.15 -17.60
CA VAL A 113 -34.74 4.41 -16.95
C VAL A 113 -35.87 4.29 -17.98
N ASN A 114 -37.10 4.08 -17.51
CA ASN A 114 -38.27 3.89 -18.35
C ASN A 114 -39.29 5.03 -18.17
N LYS A 115 -39.91 5.52 -19.25
CA LYS A 115 -40.98 6.53 -19.20
C LYS A 115 -42.27 5.97 -18.59
N ASN A 116 -42.47 4.66 -18.73
CA ASN A 116 -43.64 3.98 -18.19
C ASN A 116 -43.31 3.35 -16.84
N GLN A 117 -44.31 3.33 -15.97
CA GLN A 117 -44.22 2.60 -14.72
C GLN A 117 -44.17 1.09 -15.01
N SER A 118 -43.05 0.46 -14.66
CA SER A 118 -42.94 -1.00 -14.68
C SER A 118 -43.79 -1.61 -13.56
N LYS A 119 -44.54 -2.67 -13.85
CA LYS A 119 -45.15 -3.50 -12.80
C LYS A 119 -44.04 -4.04 -11.90
N ILE A 120 -44.23 -3.93 -10.59
CA ILE A 120 -43.30 -4.47 -9.60
C ILE A 120 -43.56 -5.97 -9.55
N GLU A 121 -42.70 -6.74 -10.20
CA GLU A 121 -42.76 -8.19 -10.09
C GLU A 121 -42.19 -8.63 -8.73
N PRO A 122 -42.85 -9.57 -8.03
CA PRO A 122 -42.33 -10.11 -6.79
C PRO A 122 -40.99 -10.80 -7.07
N SER A 123 -39.91 -10.25 -6.53
CA SER A 123 -38.58 -10.87 -6.51
C SER A 123 -38.44 -11.74 -5.27
N PRO A 124 -37.64 -12.83 -5.31
CA PRO A 124 -37.32 -13.60 -4.11
C PRO A 124 -36.77 -12.71 -2.98
N THR A 125 -37.16 -13.06 -1.75
CA THR A 125 -36.73 -12.38 -0.54
C THR A 125 -35.22 -12.52 -0.36
N ASN A 126 -34.56 -11.43 0.02
CA ASN A 126 -33.13 -11.42 0.28
C ASN A 126 -32.84 -10.46 1.43
N THR A 127 -32.19 -10.97 2.47
CA THR A 127 -31.99 -10.29 3.75
C THR A 127 -31.01 -9.12 3.69
N ASP A 128 -30.15 -9.10 2.67
CA ASP A 128 -29.01 -8.18 2.55
C ASP A 128 -29.31 -6.99 1.63
N SER A 129 -30.49 -6.96 1.01
CA SER A 129 -30.89 -5.91 0.08
C SER A 129 -32.40 -5.66 0.09
N LYS A 130 -32.84 -4.47 -0.30
CA LYS A 130 -34.25 -4.11 -0.47
C LYS A 130 -34.53 -3.77 -1.92
N LEU A 131 -35.73 -4.12 -2.40
CA LEU A 131 -36.18 -3.75 -3.74
C LEU A 131 -36.72 -2.32 -3.68
N VAL A 132 -36.21 -1.43 -4.53
CA VAL A 132 -36.62 -0.02 -4.54
C VAL A 132 -37.06 0.37 -5.95
N HIS A 133 -38.30 0.82 -6.05
CA HIS A 133 -38.85 1.46 -7.23
C HIS A 133 -38.58 2.96 -7.17
N PHE A 134 -37.69 3.44 -8.01
CA PHE A 134 -37.41 4.85 -8.15
C PHE A 134 -38.39 5.50 -9.10
N GLN A 135 -39.10 6.52 -8.62
CA GLN A 135 -39.85 7.47 -9.43
C GLN A 135 -39.04 8.75 -9.49
N ILE A 136 -38.54 9.10 -10.67
CA ILE A 136 -37.55 10.14 -10.87
C ILE A 136 -38.14 11.25 -11.73
N ALA A 137 -38.32 12.43 -11.15
CA ALA A 137 -38.66 13.64 -11.87
C ALA A 137 -37.39 14.29 -12.42
N LEU A 138 -37.21 14.21 -13.74
CA LEU A 138 -36.09 14.80 -14.46
C LEU A 138 -36.42 16.24 -14.87
N GLY A 139 -35.62 17.19 -14.41
CA GLY A 139 -35.62 18.56 -14.89
C GLY A 139 -35.11 18.68 -16.34
N THR A 140 -35.20 19.90 -16.87
CA THR A 140 -34.78 20.25 -18.23
C THR A 140 -33.27 20.09 -18.47
N ASP A 141 -32.49 20.16 -17.40
CA ASP A 141 -31.02 20.25 -17.44
C ASP A 141 -30.32 18.91 -17.24
N VAL A 142 -31.09 17.81 -17.13
CA VAL A 142 -30.52 16.45 -17.02
C VAL A 142 -30.13 15.94 -18.40
N SER A 143 -28.83 15.77 -18.63
CA SER A 143 -28.30 15.16 -19.86
C SER A 143 -28.75 13.70 -19.99
N ARG A 144 -29.60 13.47 -20.99
CA ARG A 144 -30.25 12.19 -21.24
C ARG A 144 -30.40 11.93 -22.74
N HIS A 145 -30.45 10.65 -23.10
CA HIS A 145 -30.60 10.20 -24.48
C HIS A 145 -31.80 9.26 -24.60
N ASP A 146 -32.73 9.58 -25.50
CA ASP A 146 -33.85 8.72 -25.85
C ASP A 146 -33.34 7.52 -26.66
N VAL A 147 -33.71 6.30 -26.26
CA VAL A 147 -33.29 5.10 -26.97
C VAL A 147 -34.14 4.93 -28.23
N ALA A 148 -33.57 5.20 -29.41
CA ALA A 148 -34.30 5.16 -30.69
C ALA A 148 -34.98 3.79 -30.96
N THR A 149 -34.35 2.69 -30.56
CA THR A 149 -34.89 1.32 -30.73
C THR A 149 -35.97 0.96 -29.72
N LYS A 150 -36.11 1.73 -28.64
CA LYS A 150 -37.06 1.48 -27.54
C LYS A 150 -37.58 2.82 -27.00
N PRO A 151 -38.71 3.32 -27.52
CA PRO A 151 -39.16 4.70 -27.29
C PRO A 151 -39.49 5.05 -25.82
N ASN A 152 -39.69 4.03 -24.99
CA ASN A 152 -39.95 4.17 -23.56
C ASN A 152 -38.69 4.17 -22.70
N GLU A 153 -37.51 3.86 -23.24
CA GLU A 153 -36.25 3.83 -22.49
C GLU A 153 -35.46 5.12 -22.71
N VAL A 154 -34.88 5.61 -21.62
CA VAL A 154 -34.02 6.81 -21.59
C VAL A 154 -32.74 6.45 -20.87
N LEU A 155 -31.59 6.82 -21.43
CA LEU A 155 -30.30 6.64 -20.79
C LEU A 155 -29.86 7.95 -20.13
N LEU A 156 -29.58 7.90 -18.83
CA LEU A 156 -29.05 9.02 -18.06
C LEU A 156 -27.52 8.92 -17.95
N THR A 157 -26.87 10.08 -17.93
CA THR A 157 -25.42 10.18 -17.74
C THR A 157 -25.01 9.67 -16.35
N ALA A 158 -23.89 8.95 -16.28
CA ALA A 158 -23.29 8.54 -15.01
C ALA A 158 -22.96 9.75 -14.13
N GLY A 159 -23.22 9.65 -12.83
CA GLY A 159 -22.98 10.73 -11.87
C GLY A 159 -24.08 11.80 -11.84
N THR A 160 -25.26 11.54 -12.41
CA THR A 160 -26.42 12.43 -12.28
C THR A 160 -26.87 12.47 -10.82
N ILE A 161 -27.10 13.68 -10.29
CA ILE A 161 -27.48 13.91 -8.90
C ILE A 161 -28.97 14.20 -8.78
N PHE A 162 -29.56 13.58 -7.76
CA PHE A 162 -30.96 13.68 -7.39
C PHE A 162 -31.10 14.03 -5.92
N ARG A 163 -32.15 14.75 -5.55
CA ARG A 163 -32.59 14.83 -4.16
C ARG A 163 -33.52 13.66 -3.87
N VAL A 164 -33.37 13.05 -2.71
CA VAL A 164 -34.30 12.02 -2.21
C VAL A 164 -35.46 12.74 -1.54
N ASP A 165 -36.61 12.86 -2.20
CA ASP A 165 -37.75 13.58 -1.64
C ASP A 165 -38.49 12.73 -0.61
N LYS A 166 -38.73 11.46 -0.94
CA LYS A 166 -39.55 10.57 -0.13
C LYS A 166 -39.15 9.12 -0.34
N VAL A 167 -39.24 8.31 0.72
CA VAL A 167 -39.08 6.85 0.64
C VAL A 167 -40.21 6.18 1.42
N GLU A 168 -41.08 5.45 0.73
CA GLU A 168 -42.27 4.82 1.30
C GLU A 168 -42.28 3.30 1.08
N PRO A 169 -42.77 2.52 2.06
CA PRO A 169 -42.98 1.09 1.85
C PRO A 169 -44.13 0.85 0.88
N ILE A 170 -43.93 -0.09 -0.04
CA ILE A 170 -45.02 -0.75 -0.78
C ILE A 170 -45.45 -1.99 0.00
N ASP A 171 -44.47 -2.77 0.46
CA ASP A 171 -44.61 -3.91 1.38
C ASP A 171 -43.35 -4.03 2.27
N GLU A 172 -43.15 -5.17 2.96
CA GLU A 172 -41.99 -5.39 3.85
C GLU A 172 -40.63 -5.43 3.12
N GLU A 173 -40.64 -5.74 1.81
CA GLU A 173 -39.46 -6.03 1.00
C GLU A 173 -39.26 -5.05 -0.18
N ALA A 174 -40.31 -4.32 -0.55
CA ALA A 174 -40.35 -3.36 -1.65
C ALA A 174 -40.72 -1.95 -1.18
N PHE A 175 -40.02 -0.95 -1.73
CA PHE A 175 -40.19 0.46 -1.40
C PHE A 175 -40.29 1.31 -2.66
N THR A 176 -41.00 2.43 -2.59
CA THR A 176 -40.95 3.49 -3.58
C THR A 176 -40.04 4.60 -3.07
N ALA A 177 -39.15 5.10 -3.93
CA ALA A 177 -38.33 6.27 -3.65
C ALA A 177 -38.58 7.35 -4.70
N GLU A 178 -39.05 8.51 -4.26
CA GLU A 178 -39.25 9.69 -5.10
C GLU A 178 -37.96 10.51 -5.15
N LEU A 179 -37.49 10.75 -6.36
CA LEU A 179 -36.28 11.49 -6.65
C LEU A 179 -36.59 12.69 -7.54
N THR A 180 -36.01 13.85 -7.24
CA THR A 180 -36.09 15.03 -8.11
C THR A 180 -34.71 15.51 -8.53
N SER A 181 -34.62 15.99 -9.77
CA SER A 181 -33.47 16.75 -10.23
C SER A 181 -33.97 18.03 -10.89
N ASN A 182 -33.44 19.17 -10.47
CA ASN A 182 -33.73 20.49 -11.04
C ASN A 182 -32.44 21.28 -11.16
N ASP A 183 -32.54 22.47 -11.74
CA ASP A 183 -31.39 23.29 -12.07
C ASP A 183 -30.57 23.74 -10.82
N GLU A 184 -31.24 23.95 -9.68
CA GLU A 184 -30.59 24.24 -8.40
C GLU A 184 -29.87 23.03 -7.81
N ILE A 185 -30.50 21.86 -7.81
CA ILE A 185 -29.91 20.59 -7.37
C ILE A 185 -28.74 20.21 -8.26
N LEU A 186 -28.84 20.46 -9.57
CA LEU A 186 -27.74 20.23 -10.49
C LEU A 186 -26.60 21.21 -10.25
N LYS A 187 -26.85 22.50 -9.98
CA LYS A 187 -25.79 23.47 -9.63
C LYS A 187 -25.13 23.15 -8.29
N ALA A 188 -25.91 22.84 -7.25
CA ALA A 188 -25.39 22.40 -5.95
C ALA A 188 -24.63 21.07 -6.09
N GLY A 189 -25.19 20.14 -6.86
CA GLY A 189 -24.59 18.87 -7.19
C GLY A 189 -23.35 19.03 -8.06
N GLN A 190 -23.28 20.00 -8.97
CA GLN A 190 -22.11 20.35 -9.75
C GLN A 190 -21.08 21.04 -8.89
N LEU A 191 -21.44 21.84 -7.88
CA LEU A 191 -20.50 22.43 -6.92
C LEU A 191 -19.97 21.38 -5.95
N ILE A 192 -20.78 20.39 -5.55
CA ILE A 192 -20.35 19.25 -4.73
C ILE A 192 -19.54 18.29 -5.58
N THR A 193 -19.98 17.99 -6.80
CA THR A 193 -19.22 17.17 -7.76
C THR A 193 -17.98 17.89 -8.15
N LYS A 194 -17.98 19.22 -8.33
CA LYS A 194 -16.82 20.06 -8.62
C LYS A 194 -15.91 20.18 -7.41
N GLY A 195 -16.43 20.33 -6.20
CA GLY A 195 -15.62 20.36 -4.97
C GLY A 195 -15.01 19.00 -4.65
N LEU A 196 -15.78 17.91 -4.82
CA LEU A 196 -15.27 16.55 -4.81
C LEU A 196 -14.30 16.37 -5.96
N ARG A 197 -14.65 16.77 -7.18
CA ARG A 197 -13.82 16.71 -8.38
C ARG A 197 -12.61 17.62 -8.29
N ASP A 198 -12.56 18.67 -7.50
CA ASP A 198 -11.39 19.55 -7.34
C ASP A 198 -10.55 19.00 -6.18
N ALA A 199 -11.18 18.41 -5.16
CA ALA A 199 -10.52 17.58 -4.14
C ALA A 199 -9.99 16.23 -4.70
N VAL A 200 -10.43 15.83 -5.90
CA VAL A 200 -10.17 14.54 -6.54
C VAL A 200 -9.49 14.69 -7.93
N HIS A 201 -9.60 15.86 -8.54
CA HIS A 201 -8.88 16.44 -9.68
C HIS A 201 -8.16 17.70 -9.16
N GLY A 202 -7.30 17.51 -8.16
CA GLY A 202 -6.01 18.18 -8.28
C GLY A 202 -5.43 17.87 -9.68
N PRO A 203 -4.60 18.74 -10.25
CA PRO A 203 -4.45 18.99 -11.70
C PRO A 203 -4.20 17.80 -12.66
N PHE A 204 -4.10 16.55 -12.20
CA PHE A 204 -3.79 15.39 -13.04
C PHE A 204 -4.66 14.16 -12.69
N PRO A 205 -5.69 13.85 -13.51
CA PRO A 205 -6.48 12.61 -13.40
C PRO A 205 -5.65 11.32 -13.34
N LEU A 206 -4.44 11.33 -13.92
CA LEU A 206 -3.47 10.23 -13.86
C LEU A 206 -2.98 9.95 -12.43
N VAL A 207 -2.75 10.99 -11.61
CA VAL A 207 -2.32 10.83 -10.20
C VAL A 207 -3.34 10.04 -9.38
N ARG A 208 -4.63 10.28 -9.60
CA ARG A 208 -5.68 9.53 -8.91
C ARG A 208 -5.72 8.08 -9.35
N MET A 209 -5.56 7.81 -10.64
CA MET A 209 -5.48 6.44 -11.15
C MET A 209 -4.33 5.69 -10.49
N VAL A 210 -3.15 6.29 -10.35
CA VAL A 210 -2.03 5.66 -9.65
C VAL A 210 -2.32 5.46 -8.16
N LYS A 211 -2.93 6.43 -7.49
CA LYS A 211 -3.34 6.28 -6.08
C LYS A 211 -4.32 5.11 -5.88
N LEU A 212 -5.30 4.95 -6.78
CA LEU A 212 -6.23 3.82 -6.74
C LEU A 212 -5.54 2.49 -7.03
N MET A 213 -4.61 2.48 -8.00
CA MET A 213 -3.81 1.29 -8.30
C MET A 213 -2.93 0.90 -7.12
N LYS A 214 -2.34 1.87 -6.41
CA LYS A 214 -1.62 1.64 -5.15
C LYS A 214 -2.50 1.00 -4.09
N GLN A 215 -3.71 1.51 -3.89
CA GLN A 215 -4.67 0.95 -2.93
C GLN A 215 -5.12 -0.48 -3.27
N ARG A 216 -4.97 -0.90 -4.53
CA ARG A 216 -5.34 -2.22 -5.03
C ARG A 216 -4.13 -3.11 -5.35
N GLU A 217 -2.92 -2.66 -5.00
CA GLU A 217 -1.66 -3.37 -5.26
C GLU A 217 -1.41 -3.71 -6.75
N LEU A 218 -1.98 -2.91 -7.66
CA LEU A 218 -1.90 -3.07 -9.11
C LEU A 218 -0.58 -2.52 -9.68
N THR A 219 0.54 -3.11 -9.27
CA THR A 219 1.90 -2.58 -9.46
C THR A 219 2.29 -2.35 -10.92
N GLY A 220 1.98 -3.29 -11.83
CA GLY A 220 2.32 -3.13 -13.26
C GLY A 220 1.62 -1.95 -13.92
N TYR A 221 0.38 -1.65 -13.49
CA TYR A 221 -0.32 -0.45 -13.95
C TYR A 221 0.26 0.81 -13.30
N MET A 222 0.60 0.76 -12.01
CA MET A 222 1.25 1.90 -11.33
C MET A 222 2.51 2.36 -12.05
N GLU A 223 3.37 1.44 -12.48
CA GLU A 223 4.59 1.77 -13.23
C GLU A 223 4.28 2.50 -14.54
N HIS A 224 3.35 1.95 -15.33
CA HIS A 224 2.95 2.55 -16.60
C HIS A 224 2.49 4.00 -16.43
N PHE A 225 1.63 4.25 -15.44
CA PHE A 225 1.10 5.58 -15.19
C PHE A 225 2.10 6.53 -14.53
N CYS A 226 3.02 6.03 -13.70
CA CYS A 226 4.14 6.84 -13.23
C CYS A 226 5.02 7.28 -14.40
N SER A 227 5.29 6.40 -15.38
CA SER A 227 6.00 6.77 -16.60
C SER A 227 5.27 7.87 -17.37
N MET A 228 3.95 7.72 -17.58
CA MET A 228 3.15 8.75 -18.25
C MET A 228 3.20 10.11 -17.52
N LEU A 229 3.19 10.11 -16.19
CA LEU A 229 3.30 11.32 -15.38
C LEU A 229 4.69 11.96 -15.43
N ILE A 230 5.75 11.16 -15.59
CA ILE A 230 7.12 11.67 -15.77
C ILE A 230 7.25 12.41 -17.11
N ASP A 231 6.55 11.93 -18.14
CA ASP A 231 6.60 12.46 -19.50
C ASP A 231 5.60 13.61 -19.76
N ASP A 232 4.66 13.86 -18.84
CA ASP A 232 3.65 14.92 -18.96
C ASP A 232 4.24 16.29 -18.55
N PRO A 233 4.40 17.26 -19.49
CA PRO A 233 5.01 18.55 -19.20
C PRO A 233 4.27 19.34 -18.12
N GLN A 234 2.93 19.25 -18.07
CA GLN A 234 2.14 19.97 -17.06
C GLN A 234 2.33 19.34 -15.68
N ALA A 235 2.44 18.01 -15.61
CA ALA A 235 2.66 17.28 -14.35
C ALA A 235 4.02 17.60 -13.73
N VAL A 236 5.02 17.86 -14.58
CA VAL A 236 6.38 18.18 -14.15
C VAL A 236 6.50 19.59 -13.56
N GLU A 237 5.65 20.54 -13.95
CA GLU A 237 5.65 21.91 -13.42
C GLU A 237 4.88 22.06 -12.10
N ASP A 238 3.92 21.18 -11.83
CA ASP A 238 3.08 21.25 -10.62
C ASP A 238 3.75 20.63 -9.39
N GLU A 239 3.85 21.41 -8.31
CA GLU A 239 4.49 20.99 -7.07
C GLU A 239 3.79 19.77 -6.44
N ALA A 240 2.47 19.85 -6.26
CA ALA A 240 1.70 18.80 -5.60
C ALA A 240 1.80 17.44 -6.33
N THR A 241 1.98 17.49 -7.64
CA THR A 241 2.10 16.33 -8.51
C THR A 241 3.47 15.72 -8.46
N ASN A 242 4.54 16.51 -8.46
CA ASN A 242 5.89 15.99 -8.22
C ASN A 242 5.98 15.34 -6.83
N LEU A 243 5.41 15.96 -5.78
CA LEU A 243 5.37 15.34 -4.45
C LEU A 243 4.64 14.00 -4.47
N THR A 244 3.51 13.94 -5.15
CA THR A 244 2.72 12.70 -5.23
C THR A 244 3.44 11.64 -6.06
N LEU A 245 3.98 11.98 -7.23
CA LEU A 245 4.72 11.10 -8.12
C LEU A 245 5.97 10.55 -7.43
N GLY A 246 6.72 11.40 -6.71
CA GLY A 246 7.86 10.98 -5.90
C GLY A 246 7.45 9.93 -4.84
N GLY A 247 6.32 10.15 -4.15
CA GLY A 247 5.80 9.19 -3.17
C GLY A 247 5.35 7.86 -3.77
N LEU A 248 4.79 7.89 -4.99
CA LEU A 248 4.37 6.70 -5.72
C LEU A 248 5.57 5.89 -6.22
N LEU A 249 6.57 6.54 -6.80
CA LEU A 249 7.83 5.93 -7.20
C LEU A 249 8.59 5.37 -5.99
N HIS A 250 8.57 6.07 -4.85
CA HIS A 250 9.12 5.54 -3.60
C HIS A 250 8.42 4.23 -3.19
N SER A 251 7.08 4.20 -3.27
CA SER A 251 6.29 3.02 -2.93
C SER A 251 6.58 1.84 -3.86
N LEU A 252 6.75 2.09 -5.17
CA LEU A 252 7.20 1.08 -6.13
C LEU A 252 8.60 0.55 -5.77
N GLY A 253 9.50 1.45 -5.41
CA GLY A 253 10.84 1.11 -4.94
C GLY A 253 10.82 0.15 -3.74
N THR A 254 10.03 0.47 -2.72
CA THR A 254 9.84 -0.39 -1.54
C THR A 254 9.23 -1.74 -1.90
N TYR A 255 8.21 -1.77 -2.76
CA TYR A 255 7.58 -3.01 -3.23
C TYR A 255 8.59 -3.97 -3.88
N TYR A 256 9.44 -3.47 -4.77
CA TYR A 256 10.47 -4.29 -5.41
C TYR A 256 11.58 -4.70 -4.45
N TYR A 257 11.92 -3.84 -3.48
CA TYR A 257 12.89 -4.16 -2.45
C TYR A 257 12.47 -5.36 -1.60
N GLU A 258 11.21 -5.40 -1.16
CA GLU A 258 10.65 -6.52 -0.38
C GLU A 258 10.69 -7.84 -1.15
N ARG A 259 10.53 -7.79 -2.47
CA ARG A 259 10.65 -8.95 -3.38
C ARG A 259 12.08 -9.27 -3.80
N LYS A 260 13.07 -8.57 -3.25
CA LYS A 260 14.51 -8.73 -3.54
C LYS A 260 14.88 -8.39 -5.00
N HIS A 261 14.04 -7.66 -5.72
CA HIS A 261 14.34 -7.14 -7.05
C HIS A 261 15.10 -5.81 -6.93
N TYR A 262 16.34 -5.88 -6.46
CA TYR A 262 17.12 -4.70 -6.03
C TYR A 262 17.39 -3.68 -7.14
N GLU A 263 17.57 -4.11 -8.38
CA GLU A 263 17.80 -3.20 -9.51
C GLU A 263 16.56 -2.37 -9.87
N GLN A 264 15.39 -3.01 -9.92
CA GLN A 264 14.11 -2.32 -10.16
C GLN A 264 13.80 -1.36 -9.00
N ALA A 265 14.02 -1.83 -7.76
CA ALA A 265 13.87 -1.01 -6.56
C ALA A 265 14.74 0.25 -6.62
N LEU A 266 16.02 0.10 -6.98
CA LEU A 266 16.96 1.20 -7.08
C LEU A 266 16.54 2.21 -8.14
N SER A 267 16.16 1.74 -9.34
CA SER A 267 15.67 2.59 -10.43
C SER A 267 14.48 3.45 -10.00
N HIS A 268 13.47 2.84 -9.36
CA HIS A 268 12.28 3.55 -8.89
C HIS A 268 12.59 4.55 -7.77
N LEU A 269 13.46 4.20 -6.80
CA LEU A 269 13.85 5.12 -5.73
C LEU A 269 14.72 6.29 -6.25
N GLN A 270 15.60 6.04 -7.23
CA GLN A 270 16.37 7.11 -7.87
C GLN A 270 15.47 8.07 -8.65
N ASN A 271 14.48 7.53 -9.36
CA ASN A 271 13.46 8.35 -10.02
C ASN A 271 12.60 9.13 -9.01
N ALA A 272 12.23 8.51 -7.88
CA ALA A 272 11.53 9.19 -6.80
C ALA A 272 12.33 10.39 -6.29
N LEU A 273 13.61 10.20 -6.01
CA LEU A 273 14.50 11.25 -5.54
C LEU A 273 14.64 12.37 -6.58
N LYS A 274 14.84 12.02 -7.85
CA LYS A 274 14.91 12.98 -8.97
C LYS A 274 13.65 13.83 -9.07
N VAL A 275 12.47 13.21 -8.92
CA VAL A 275 11.18 13.92 -8.97
C VAL A 275 11.01 14.81 -7.75
N TYR A 276 11.28 14.32 -6.54
CA TYR A 276 11.20 15.13 -5.34
C TYR A 276 12.12 16.36 -5.39
N LEU A 277 13.36 16.20 -5.84
CA LEU A 277 14.35 17.28 -5.92
C LEU A 277 14.01 18.37 -6.95
N ARG A 278 12.97 18.20 -7.78
CA ARG A 278 12.46 19.28 -8.64
C ARG A 278 11.76 20.37 -7.83
N VAL A 279 11.17 20.00 -6.69
CA VAL A 279 10.28 20.86 -5.92
C VAL A 279 10.66 20.97 -4.44
N LEU A 280 11.51 20.05 -3.96
CA LEU A 280 12.02 20.04 -2.61
C LEU A 280 13.47 20.52 -2.55
N PRO A 281 13.85 21.31 -1.53
CA PRO A 281 15.24 21.57 -1.26
C PRO A 281 15.95 20.27 -0.86
N GLY A 282 17.26 20.19 -1.10
CA GLY A 282 18.04 18.95 -0.95
C GLY A 282 18.18 18.44 0.49
N ASP A 283 17.79 19.26 1.46
CA ASP A 283 17.76 19.02 2.90
C ASP A 283 16.33 18.85 3.45
N ASP A 284 15.32 18.64 2.59
CA ASP A 284 13.95 18.38 3.03
C ASP A 284 13.82 16.98 3.66
N VAL A 285 13.20 16.91 4.84
CA VAL A 285 12.98 15.67 5.60
C VAL A 285 12.19 14.61 4.82
N ARG A 286 11.34 15.00 3.85
CA ARG A 286 10.59 14.05 3.01
C ARG A 286 11.48 13.20 2.11
N LEU A 287 12.74 13.61 1.90
CA LEU A 287 13.71 12.86 1.10
C LEU A 287 14.34 11.69 1.88
N THR A 288 14.36 11.75 3.22
CA THR A 288 15.15 10.85 4.07
C THR A 288 14.75 9.37 3.95
N PRO A 289 13.47 8.99 3.82
CA PRO A 289 13.12 7.58 3.64
C PRO A 289 13.64 7.01 2.32
N THR A 290 13.65 7.84 1.26
CA THR A 290 14.15 7.44 -0.06
C THR A 290 15.67 7.26 -0.03
N TYR A 291 16.40 8.19 0.57
CA TYR A 291 17.85 8.04 0.77
C TYR A 291 18.17 6.78 1.57
N ASN A 292 17.48 6.53 2.69
CA ASN A 292 17.71 5.35 3.51
C ASN A 292 17.42 4.03 2.77
N ASN A 293 16.35 3.96 1.97
CA ASN A 293 16.03 2.76 1.20
C ASN A 293 17.05 2.49 0.08
N ILE A 294 17.56 3.54 -0.58
CA ILE A 294 18.67 3.41 -1.54
C ILE A 294 19.92 2.89 -0.83
N GLY A 295 20.27 3.45 0.35
CA GLY A 295 21.38 2.96 1.17
C GLY A 295 21.21 1.49 1.54
N SER A 296 19.99 1.07 1.88
CA SER A 296 19.67 -0.32 2.21
C SER A 296 19.88 -1.26 1.02
N ILE A 297 19.53 -0.84 -0.19
CA ILE A 297 19.79 -1.60 -1.43
C ILE A 297 21.30 -1.76 -1.64
N TYR A 298 22.07 -0.68 -1.59
CA TYR A 298 23.53 -0.76 -1.73
C TYR A 298 24.15 -1.67 -0.68
N ASN A 299 23.66 -1.63 0.57
CA ASN A 299 24.10 -2.50 1.65
C ASN A 299 23.82 -3.99 1.35
N LYS A 300 22.69 -4.30 0.71
CA LYS A 300 22.35 -5.68 0.27
C LYS A 300 23.19 -6.15 -0.92
N GLN A 301 23.61 -5.22 -1.78
CA GLN A 301 24.51 -5.51 -2.91
C GLN A 301 25.99 -5.56 -2.51
N GLY A 302 26.34 -5.30 -1.24
CA GLY A 302 27.72 -5.28 -0.75
C GLY A 302 28.49 -4.00 -1.09
N LEU A 303 27.81 -3.00 -1.66
CA LEU A 303 28.36 -1.69 -2.00
C LEU A 303 28.36 -0.78 -0.76
N ASN A 304 29.12 -1.18 0.25
CA ASN A 304 29.03 -0.62 1.60
C ASN A 304 29.40 0.87 1.70
N GLU A 305 30.33 1.38 0.89
CA GLU A 305 30.66 2.82 0.89
C GLU A 305 29.50 3.68 0.36
N GLN A 306 28.85 3.23 -0.71
CA GLN A 306 27.64 3.91 -1.23
C GLN A 306 26.50 3.82 -0.22
N ALA A 307 26.31 2.66 0.42
CA ALA A 307 25.33 2.51 1.49
C ALA A 307 25.56 3.51 2.62
N LEU A 308 26.82 3.68 3.04
CA LEU A 308 27.21 4.61 4.09
C LEU A 308 26.87 6.05 3.73
N GLU A 309 27.19 6.48 2.51
CA GLU A 309 26.87 7.82 2.01
C GLU A 309 25.37 8.11 2.11
N TYR A 310 24.54 7.22 1.59
CA TYR A 310 23.09 7.39 1.55
C TYR A 310 22.44 7.34 2.93
N HIS A 311 22.84 6.40 3.80
CA HIS A 311 22.34 6.35 5.18
C HIS A 311 22.78 7.56 6.01
N ARG A 312 24.03 8.03 5.86
CA ARG A 312 24.49 9.27 6.53
C ARG A 312 23.70 10.47 6.05
N LYS A 313 23.43 10.59 4.74
CA LYS A 313 22.64 11.70 4.20
C LYS A 313 21.21 11.71 4.78
N ALA A 314 20.55 10.55 4.86
CA ALA A 314 19.23 10.43 5.49
C ALA A 314 19.27 10.85 6.97
N TYR A 315 20.29 10.39 7.71
CA TYR A 315 20.49 10.75 9.12
C TYR A 315 20.72 12.25 9.33
N GLU A 316 21.65 12.87 8.60
CA GLU A 316 22.01 14.28 8.81
C GLU A 316 20.84 15.22 8.51
N ILE A 317 20.05 14.93 7.47
CA ILE A 317 18.83 15.68 7.17
C ILE A 317 17.82 15.54 8.31
N GLN A 318 17.52 14.31 8.74
CA GLN A 318 16.53 14.07 9.78
C GLN A 318 16.93 14.71 11.12
N LYS A 319 18.20 14.61 11.48
CA LYS A 319 18.79 15.19 12.69
C LYS A 319 18.75 16.72 12.68
N SER A 320 18.93 17.34 11.52
CA SER A 320 18.96 18.80 11.37
C SER A 320 17.57 19.43 11.22
N SER A 321 16.51 18.60 11.17
CA SER A 321 15.12 19.05 11.15
C SER A 321 14.75 19.87 12.38
N THR A 322 13.82 20.81 12.22
CA THR A 322 13.23 21.55 13.36
C THR A 322 12.42 20.65 14.29
N ASP A 323 11.89 19.55 13.77
CA ASP A 323 11.16 18.52 14.52
C ASP A 323 11.63 17.13 14.05
N PRO A 324 12.74 16.61 14.60
CA PRO A 324 13.28 15.30 14.22
C PRO A 324 12.38 14.16 14.68
N ASP A 325 11.86 13.36 13.74
CA ASP A 325 11.24 12.07 14.07
C ASP A 325 12.30 11.11 14.64
N LEU A 326 12.25 10.87 15.95
CA LEU A 326 13.25 10.11 16.68
C LEU A 326 13.33 8.65 16.23
N ASP A 327 12.23 8.05 15.80
CA ASP A 327 12.23 6.69 15.26
C ASP A 327 13.03 6.58 13.97
N SER A 328 12.81 7.52 13.03
CA SER A 328 13.61 7.62 11.80
C SER A 328 15.08 7.89 12.10
N VAL A 329 15.39 8.81 13.02
CA VAL A 329 16.80 9.09 13.42
C VAL A 329 17.48 7.83 13.94
N ALA A 330 16.84 7.09 14.85
CA ALA A 330 17.39 5.84 15.39
C ALA A 330 17.60 4.79 14.29
N ALA A 331 16.61 4.59 13.41
CA ALA A 331 16.72 3.65 12.30
C ALA A 331 17.91 3.99 11.38
N TYR A 332 18.10 5.26 11.03
CA TYR A 332 19.16 5.69 10.11
C TYR A 332 20.54 5.60 10.76
N VAL A 333 20.69 6.03 12.02
CA VAL A 333 21.94 5.88 12.79
C VAL A 333 22.33 4.42 12.94
N GLY A 334 21.39 3.54 13.27
CA GLY A 334 21.63 2.10 13.37
C GLY A 334 22.12 1.50 12.06
N ASN A 335 21.55 1.93 10.93
CA ASN A 335 22.01 1.53 9.59
C ASN A 335 23.43 2.03 9.29
N VAL A 336 23.75 3.29 9.64
CA VAL A 336 25.12 3.82 9.54
C VAL A 336 26.10 2.97 10.37
N GLY A 337 25.77 2.68 11.63
CA GLY A 337 26.58 1.84 12.50
C GLY A 337 26.81 0.44 11.93
N SER A 338 25.75 -0.21 11.43
CA SER A 338 25.82 -1.53 10.80
C SER A 338 26.73 -1.56 9.57
N VAL A 339 26.63 -0.55 8.69
CA VAL A 339 27.48 -0.45 7.51
C VAL A 339 28.94 -0.18 7.87
N LEU A 340 29.20 0.65 8.90
CA LEU A 340 30.56 0.89 9.40
C LEU A 340 31.22 -0.38 9.95
N ILE A 341 30.46 -1.27 10.62
CA ILE A 341 30.96 -2.59 11.02
C ILE A 341 31.40 -3.39 9.79
N LYS A 342 30.60 -3.43 8.72
CA LYS A 342 30.95 -4.15 7.48
C LYS A 342 32.18 -3.58 6.78
N LEU A 343 32.43 -2.28 6.91
CA LEU A 343 33.63 -1.61 6.40
C LEU A 343 34.85 -1.78 7.32
N GLY A 344 34.71 -2.43 8.47
CA GLY A 344 35.79 -2.56 9.47
C GLY A 344 36.10 -1.27 10.24
N ARG A 345 35.25 -0.24 10.12
CA ARG A 345 35.40 1.08 10.77
C ARG A 345 34.79 1.06 12.17
N TYR A 346 35.23 0.11 13.00
CA TYR A 346 34.57 -0.22 14.27
C TYR A 346 34.54 0.94 15.28
N LYS A 347 35.60 1.77 15.34
CA LYS A 347 35.63 2.95 16.24
C LYS A 347 34.51 3.94 15.93
N GLU A 348 34.27 4.22 14.64
CA GLU A 348 33.15 5.07 14.24
C GLU A 348 31.81 4.38 14.48
N ALA A 349 31.73 3.06 14.22
CA ALA A 349 30.50 2.30 14.44
C ALA A 349 30.03 2.38 15.89
N VAL A 350 30.93 2.26 16.86
CA VAL A 350 30.61 2.38 18.30
C VAL A 350 29.93 3.71 18.60
N SER A 351 30.47 4.84 18.14
CA SER A 351 29.87 6.16 18.39
C SER A 351 28.45 6.31 17.83
N TYR A 352 28.19 5.77 16.63
CA TYR A 352 26.83 5.77 16.07
C TYR A 352 25.91 4.79 16.82
N LEU A 353 26.37 3.59 17.18
CA LEU A 353 25.55 2.60 17.89
C LEU A 353 25.20 3.03 19.32
N GLU A 354 26.10 3.75 20.01
CA GLU A 354 25.81 4.38 21.30
C GLU A 354 24.71 5.44 21.17
N LEU A 355 24.75 6.25 20.11
CA LEU A 355 23.71 7.23 19.84
C LEU A 355 22.35 6.56 19.54
N ASP A 356 22.34 5.51 18.72
CA ASP A 356 21.13 4.71 18.42
C ASP A 356 20.52 4.14 19.70
N LEU A 357 21.37 3.54 20.56
CA LEU A 357 20.96 3.01 21.86
C LEU A 357 20.35 4.11 22.74
N GLN A 358 21.00 5.27 22.87
CA GLN A 358 20.48 6.39 23.67
C GLN A 358 19.11 6.88 23.17
N ILE A 359 18.91 6.94 21.85
CA ILE A 359 17.61 7.34 21.27
C ILE A 359 16.56 6.27 21.57
N LYS A 360 16.88 4.98 21.37
CA LYS A 360 15.93 3.90 21.65
C LYS A 360 15.57 3.76 23.12
N GLN A 361 16.50 4.04 24.05
CA GLN A 361 16.19 4.12 25.48
C GLN A 361 15.21 5.26 25.81
N LYS A 362 15.32 6.42 25.13
CA LYS A 362 14.35 7.51 25.28
C LYS A 362 12.97 7.15 24.74
N LEU A 363 12.92 6.40 23.64
CA LEU A 363 11.66 5.92 23.03
C LEU A 363 11.00 4.80 23.83
N HIS A 364 11.80 4.00 24.54
CA HIS A 364 11.34 2.88 25.38
C HIS A 364 11.84 3.02 26.82
N PRO A 365 11.22 3.90 27.65
CA PRO A 365 11.75 4.27 28.97
C PRO A 365 11.91 3.10 29.95
N ASN A 366 11.12 2.03 29.77
CA ASN A 366 11.18 0.85 30.61
C ASN A 366 12.40 -0.05 30.29
N ASN A 367 13.14 0.23 29.20
CA ASN A 367 14.31 -0.51 28.70
C ASN A 367 14.13 -2.02 28.46
N ASP A 368 12.95 -2.58 28.74
CA ASP A 368 12.59 -3.98 28.52
C ASP A 368 11.94 -4.18 27.13
N HIS A 369 12.55 -3.63 26.08
CA HIS A 369 12.05 -3.75 24.70
C HIS A 369 13.04 -4.52 23.82
N PRO A 370 12.61 -5.50 22.99
CA PRO A 370 13.48 -6.27 22.10
C PRO A 370 14.41 -5.42 21.23
N ASP A 371 13.93 -4.27 20.75
CA ASP A 371 14.76 -3.35 19.95
C ASP A 371 15.95 -2.80 20.72
N VAL A 372 15.81 -2.54 22.03
CA VAL A 372 16.90 -2.07 22.89
C VAL A 372 17.93 -3.18 23.09
N ALA A 373 17.48 -4.43 23.25
CA ALA A 373 18.38 -5.59 23.31
C ALA A 373 19.22 -5.72 22.04
N ALA A 374 18.59 -5.61 20.87
CA ALA A 374 19.30 -5.64 19.59
C ALA A 374 20.37 -4.54 19.46
N LYS A 375 20.15 -3.36 20.06
CA LYS A 375 21.15 -2.27 20.06
C LYS A 375 22.34 -2.60 20.94
N TYR A 376 22.11 -3.13 22.15
CA TYR A 376 23.17 -3.62 23.01
C TYR A 376 24.00 -4.71 22.33
N HIS A 377 23.35 -5.66 21.66
CA HIS A 377 24.02 -6.73 20.92
C HIS A 377 24.95 -6.18 19.83
N ASN A 378 24.46 -5.24 19.01
CA ASN A 378 25.24 -4.65 17.92
C ASN A 378 26.43 -3.83 18.46
N LEU A 379 26.23 -3.08 19.54
CA LEU A 379 27.29 -2.32 20.21
C LEU A 379 28.37 -3.26 20.77
N ALA A 380 27.96 -4.33 21.46
CA ALA A 380 28.87 -5.35 21.97
C ALA A 380 29.68 -6.03 20.85
N GLY A 381 29.04 -6.33 19.73
CA GLY A 381 29.71 -6.86 18.54
C GLY A 381 30.79 -5.93 17.98
N ALA A 382 30.51 -4.62 17.92
CA ALA A 382 31.49 -3.62 17.48
C ALA A 382 32.66 -3.49 18.48
N GLN A 383 32.38 -3.49 19.78
CA GLN A 383 33.39 -3.44 20.85
C GLN A 383 34.27 -4.70 20.87
N TYR A 384 33.67 -5.88 20.65
CA TYR A 384 34.42 -7.13 20.50
C TYR A 384 35.44 -7.04 19.37
N LYS A 385 35.06 -6.47 18.22
CA LYS A 385 35.98 -6.25 17.09
C LYS A 385 37.08 -5.20 17.36
N LEU A 386 36.91 -4.38 18.39
CA LEU A 386 37.94 -3.46 18.89
C LEU A 386 38.79 -4.06 20.02
N HIS A 387 38.59 -5.34 20.36
CA HIS A 387 39.20 -6.00 21.52
C HIS A 387 38.84 -5.37 22.87
N GLN A 388 37.72 -4.65 22.93
CA GLN A 388 37.11 -4.10 24.16
C GLN A 388 36.20 -5.16 24.78
N TYR A 389 36.80 -6.28 25.18
CA TYR A 389 36.06 -7.48 25.54
C TYR A 389 35.25 -7.33 26.84
N SER A 390 35.72 -6.55 27.80
CA SER A 390 35.01 -6.31 29.06
C SER A 390 33.74 -5.48 28.84
N GLU A 391 33.83 -4.41 28.05
CA GLU A 391 32.70 -3.57 27.67
C GLU A 391 31.71 -4.34 26.80
N ALA A 392 32.21 -5.18 25.89
CA ALA A 392 31.37 -6.06 25.07
C ALA A 392 30.57 -7.04 25.93
N LEU A 393 31.20 -7.67 26.94
CA LEU A 393 30.48 -8.56 27.87
C LEU A 393 29.40 -7.83 28.66
N GLU A 394 29.67 -6.61 29.14
CA GLU A 394 28.66 -5.83 29.86
C GLU A 394 27.43 -5.56 28.97
N ASN A 395 27.65 -5.19 27.71
CA ASN A 395 26.57 -4.95 26.76
C ASN A 395 25.86 -6.24 26.31
N TYR A 396 26.58 -7.34 26.10
CA TYR A 396 25.93 -8.64 25.87
C TYR A 396 25.10 -9.10 27.06
N GLN A 397 25.55 -8.87 28.30
CA GLN A 397 24.77 -9.18 29.49
C GLN A 397 23.48 -8.35 29.55
N LYS A 398 23.56 -7.04 29.28
CA LYS A 398 22.37 -6.17 29.20
C LYS A 398 21.41 -6.61 28.10
N CYS A 399 21.92 -7.03 26.94
CA CYS A 399 21.10 -7.64 25.88
C CYS A 399 20.40 -8.90 26.39
N LEU A 400 21.15 -9.83 26.97
CA LEU A 400 20.64 -11.10 27.47
C LEU A 400 19.55 -10.92 28.53
N ASP A 401 19.75 -9.99 29.47
CA ASP A 401 18.78 -9.70 30.52
C ASP A 401 17.44 -9.22 29.96
N ILE A 402 17.46 -8.43 28.88
CA ILE A 402 16.24 -7.98 28.20
C ILE A 402 15.63 -9.13 27.39
N GLU A 403 16.43 -9.86 26.60
CA GLU A 403 15.93 -10.97 25.79
C GLU A 403 15.24 -12.05 26.64
N LEU A 404 15.78 -12.38 27.81
CA LEU A 404 15.21 -13.35 28.73
C LEU A 404 13.87 -12.91 29.35
N LYS A 405 13.60 -11.60 29.43
CA LYS A 405 12.31 -11.07 29.90
C LYS A 405 11.28 -10.99 28.78
N CYS A 406 11.72 -10.61 27.57
CA CYS A 406 10.81 -10.26 26.47
C CYS A 406 10.47 -11.44 25.58
N HIS A 407 11.34 -12.45 25.50
CA HIS A 407 11.20 -13.54 24.54
C HIS A 407 10.79 -14.85 25.23
N SER A 408 10.08 -15.69 24.47
CA SER A 408 9.87 -17.08 24.88
C SER A 408 11.20 -17.83 24.88
N ASP A 409 11.23 -18.95 25.61
CA ASP A 409 12.44 -19.77 25.71
C ASP A 409 12.96 -20.30 24.37
N GLU A 410 12.09 -20.37 23.36
CA GLU A 410 12.34 -20.81 21.99
C GLU A 410 13.00 -19.73 21.10
N ASN A 411 13.19 -18.50 21.57
CA ASN A 411 13.76 -17.46 20.71
C ASN A 411 15.24 -17.73 20.41
N PRO A 412 15.64 -17.87 19.13
CA PRO A 412 17.02 -18.17 18.75
C PRO A 412 18.01 -17.04 19.08
N THR A 413 17.58 -15.80 19.26
CA THR A 413 18.49 -14.67 19.52
C THR A 413 19.24 -14.81 20.84
N VAL A 414 18.59 -15.40 21.86
CA VAL A 414 19.21 -15.70 23.17
C VAL A 414 20.41 -16.64 23.00
N ALA A 415 20.29 -17.64 22.12
CA ALA A 415 21.38 -18.58 21.86
C ALA A 415 22.59 -17.88 21.20
N VAL A 416 22.32 -16.94 20.28
CA VAL A 416 23.37 -16.14 19.62
C VAL A 416 24.08 -15.24 20.64
N THR A 417 23.34 -14.60 21.56
CA THR A 417 23.94 -13.78 22.62
C THR A 417 24.83 -14.62 23.53
N TYR A 418 24.38 -15.79 23.99
CA TYR A 418 25.22 -16.71 24.78
C TYR A 418 26.48 -17.16 24.03
N TYR A 419 26.35 -17.49 22.74
CA TYR A 419 27.50 -17.88 21.92
C TYR A 419 28.52 -16.74 21.79
N ASN A 420 28.06 -15.51 21.52
CA ASN A 420 28.94 -14.35 21.43
C ASN A 420 29.61 -14.03 22.78
N MET A 421 28.89 -14.16 23.90
CA MET A 421 29.48 -14.07 25.23
C MET A 421 30.56 -15.13 25.44
N ALA A 422 30.33 -16.38 25.02
CA ALA A 422 31.32 -17.44 25.15
C ALA A 422 32.63 -17.12 24.41
N THR A 423 32.52 -16.65 23.17
CA THR A 423 33.70 -16.23 22.40
C THR A 423 34.42 -15.04 23.05
N THR A 424 33.67 -14.14 23.71
CA THR A 424 34.24 -13.00 24.42
C THR A 424 34.94 -13.42 25.73
N PHE A 425 34.36 -14.36 26.48
CA PHE A 425 34.99 -14.97 27.66
C PHE A 425 36.28 -15.71 27.30
N GLU A 426 36.29 -16.43 26.18
CA GLU A 426 37.50 -17.14 25.71
C GLU A 426 38.64 -16.16 25.42
N GLU A 427 38.36 -15.03 24.77
CA GLU A 427 39.34 -13.97 24.50
C GLU A 427 39.90 -13.33 25.78
N LEU A 428 39.10 -13.26 26.86
CA LEU A 428 39.55 -12.85 28.19
C LEU A 428 40.27 -13.96 28.98
N GLY A 429 40.38 -15.17 28.42
CA GLY A 429 40.97 -16.33 29.10
C GLY A 429 40.09 -16.96 30.19
N GLN A 430 38.83 -16.55 30.27
CA GLN A 430 37.79 -17.03 31.19
C GLN A 430 37.15 -18.30 30.63
N LEU A 431 37.93 -19.38 30.57
CA LEU A 431 37.55 -20.62 29.86
C LEU A 431 36.35 -21.34 30.49
N HIS A 432 36.15 -21.24 31.81
CA HIS A 432 35.04 -21.90 32.48
C HIS A 432 33.70 -21.20 32.16
N GLU A 433 33.71 -19.87 32.20
CA GLU A 433 32.57 -19.03 31.84
C GLU A 433 32.24 -19.16 30.34
N ALA A 434 33.27 -19.24 29.49
CA ALA A 434 33.09 -19.54 28.07
C ALA A 434 32.39 -20.89 27.86
N LYS A 435 32.84 -21.94 28.56
CA LYS A 435 32.23 -23.27 28.51
C LYS A 435 30.75 -23.22 28.90
N GLU A 436 30.43 -22.62 30.05
CA GLU A 436 29.06 -22.51 30.54
C GLU A 436 28.15 -21.76 29.54
N ALA A 437 28.66 -20.68 28.95
CA ALA A 437 27.92 -19.89 27.97
C ALA A 437 27.62 -20.70 26.69
N VAL A 438 28.56 -21.50 26.17
CA VAL A 438 28.30 -22.39 25.01
C VAL A 438 27.28 -23.47 25.37
N GLU A 439 27.34 -24.06 26.57
CA GLU A 439 26.36 -25.06 27.01
C GLU A 439 24.94 -24.48 27.07
N LYS A 440 24.80 -23.23 27.53
CA LYS A 440 23.52 -22.50 27.51
C LYS A 440 23.05 -22.21 26.08
N ALA A 441 23.96 -21.80 25.18
CA ALA A 441 23.63 -21.58 23.77
C ALA A 441 23.12 -22.86 23.08
N ILE A 442 23.79 -23.99 23.27
CA ILE A 442 23.38 -25.30 22.73
C ILE A 442 22.01 -25.71 23.30
N THR A 443 21.81 -25.55 24.61
CA THR A 443 20.53 -25.85 25.27
C THR A 443 19.38 -25.06 24.65
N ARG A 444 19.60 -23.76 24.39
CA ARG A 444 18.62 -22.89 23.73
C ARG A 444 18.33 -23.31 22.29
N LEU A 445 19.36 -23.64 21.50
CA LEU A 445 19.17 -24.10 20.12
C LEU A 445 18.38 -25.40 20.02
N LEU A 446 18.58 -26.33 20.97
CA LEU A 446 17.88 -27.62 21.00
C LEU A 446 16.37 -27.51 21.26
N LEU A 447 15.88 -26.35 21.71
CA LEU A 447 14.44 -26.10 21.87
C LEU A 447 13.74 -25.91 20.52
N THR A 448 14.46 -25.44 19.48
CA THR A 448 13.88 -25.13 18.17
C THR A 448 14.44 -25.93 17.01
N ARG A 449 15.60 -26.57 17.21
CA ARG A 449 16.31 -27.29 16.13
C ARG A 449 16.64 -28.72 16.55
N GLN A 450 16.78 -29.59 15.55
CA GLN A 450 17.16 -30.98 15.76
C GLN A 450 18.64 -31.09 16.16
N ALA A 451 19.00 -32.15 16.88
CA ALA A 451 20.33 -32.30 17.45
C ALA A 451 21.46 -32.44 16.41
N ASP A 452 21.13 -32.71 15.15
CA ASP A 452 22.02 -32.79 13.99
C ASP A 452 22.15 -31.47 13.22
N ASP A 453 21.45 -30.41 13.64
CA ASP A 453 21.57 -29.06 13.06
C ASP A 453 23.03 -28.58 13.02
N GLU A 454 23.43 -27.99 11.89
CA GLU A 454 24.81 -27.59 11.64
C GLU A 454 25.35 -26.60 12.69
N GLU A 455 24.51 -25.68 13.17
CA GLU A 455 24.91 -24.69 14.17
C GLU A 455 25.16 -25.37 15.54
N ILE A 456 24.31 -26.32 15.91
CA ILE A 456 24.49 -27.12 17.14
C ILE A 456 25.76 -27.95 17.06
N GLN A 457 26.03 -28.58 15.92
CA GLN A 457 27.24 -29.38 15.72
C GLN A 457 28.50 -28.52 15.75
N MET A 458 28.45 -27.31 15.17
CA MET A 458 29.53 -26.34 15.26
C MET A 458 29.81 -25.94 16.71
N GLN A 459 28.78 -25.59 17.48
CA GLN A 459 28.92 -25.20 18.88
C GLN A 459 29.40 -26.36 19.77
N ARG A 460 29.00 -27.61 19.49
CA ARG A 460 29.53 -28.80 20.20
C ARG A 460 31.03 -29.01 19.95
N LYS A 461 31.49 -28.83 18.71
CA LYS A 461 32.94 -28.87 18.41
C LYS A 461 33.68 -27.75 19.15
N TYR A 462 33.07 -26.56 19.23
CA TYR A 462 33.63 -25.46 19.98
C TYR A 462 33.71 -25.77 21.49
N LEU A 463 32.66 -26.35 22.06
CA LEU A 463 32.63 -26.82 23.44
C LEU A 463 33.76 -27.83 23.75
N GLN A 464 33.94 -28.84 22.89
CA GLN A 464 35.02 -29.83 23.02
C GLN A 464 36.41 -29.17 23.01
N ARG A 465 36.61 -28.14 22.17
CA ARG A 465 37.87 -27.38 22.13
C ARG A 465 38.10 -26.61 23.44
N LEU A 466 37.07 -25.99 24.01
CA LEU A 466 37.16 -25.32 25.30
C LEU A 466 37.52 -26.30 26.42
N GLU A 467 36.90 -27.48 26.44
CA GLU A 467 37.21 -28.53 27.42
C GLU A 467 38.66 -29.02 27.34
N GLN A 468 39.19 -29.21 26.14
CA GLN A 468 40.60 -29.53 25.94
C GLN A 468 41.52 -28.42 26.47
N LYS A 469 41.20 -27.14 26.21
CA LYS A 469 41.96 -26.00 26.73
C LYS A 469 41.95 -25.94 28.25
N ILE A 470 40.78 -26.15 28.87
CA ILE A 470 40.62 -26.19 30.34
C ILE A 470 41.47 -27.33 30.92
N TRP A 471 41.36 -28.54 30.35
CA TRP A 471 42.12 -29.70 30.78
C TRP A 471 43.62 -29.45 30.70
N MET A 472 44.11 -28.95 29.56
CA MET A 472 45.52 -28.59 29.38
C MET A 472 45.98 -27.57 30.41
N LYS A 473 45.22 -26.48 30.63
CA LYS A 473 45.56 -25.48 31.65
C LYS A 473 45.65 -26.07 33.05
N SER A 474 44.78 -27.04 33.38
CA SER A 474 44.79 -27.73 34.68
C SER A 474 46.00 -28.65 34.90
N LEU A 475 46.55 -29.23 33.82
CA LEU A 475 47.78 -30.05 33.87
C LEU A 475 49.00 -29.20 34.22
N PHE A 476 49.14 -28.04 33.57
CA PHE A 476 50.28 -27.16 33.76
C PHE A 476 50.16 -26.24 34.99
N ALA A 477 48.99 -26.14 35.60
CA ALA A 477 48.82 -25.42 36.88
C ALA A 477 49.30 -26.24 38.11
N LYS A 478 49.54 -27.54 37.95
CA LYS A 478 50.00 -28.47 39.00
C LYS A 478 51.52 -28.74 38.99
N THR A 479 52.23 -28.14 38.03
CA THR A 479 53.69 -28.14 37.88
C THR A 479 54.20 -26.75 38.19
#